data_AF-A0AAD2VUT8-F1
#
_entry.id   AF-A0AAD2VUT8-F1
#
_cell.length_a   1.000
_cell.length_b   1.000
_cell.length_c   1.000
_cell.angle_alpha   90.00
_cell.angle_beta   90.00
_cell.angle_gamma   90.00
#
_symmetry.space_group_name_H-M   'P 1'
#
loop_
_entity.id
_entity.type
_entity.pdbx_description
1 polymer ?
#
loop_
_entity_poly.entity_id
_entity_poly.type
_entity_poly.pdbx_seq_one_letter_code
_entity_poly.pdbx_strand_id
1 'polypeptide(L)'
;MLAITPHLPLTVPTEASSAFSSPAPIEDKVKKLFAEYTATISQEKKALTESVNNIDPSNPAELLQFQNRVGNYSLTMNMISTLTHKSVSAIDTVLKAQ
;
A
#
# COMPACT_ATOMS: atom_id res chain seq x y z
N MET A 1 56.63 -14.79 30.10
CA MET A 1 56.65 -14.47 28.66
C MET A 1 55.37 -15.01 28.05
N LEU A 2 54.39 -14.13 27.79
CA LEU A 2 53.16 -14.47 27.07
C LEU A 2 53.16 -13.73 25.74
N ALA A 3 52.98 -14.46 24.65
CA ALA A 3 53.03 -13.98 23.28
C ALA A 3 51.77 -13.14 22.96
N ILE A 4 51.99 -11.99 22.32
CA ILE A 4 50.95 -11.13 21.77
C ILE A 4 50.71 -11.60 20.32
N THR A 5 49.53 -12.13 20.03
CA THR A 5 49.12 -12.57 18.69
C THR A 5 48.46 -11.39 17.95
N PRO A 6 48.91 -10.99 16.74
CA PRO A 6 48.23 -9.98 15.95
C PRO A 6 47.74 -10.56 14.62
N HIS A 7 46.43 -10.81 14.47
CA HIS A 7 45.77 -10.90 13.15
C HIS A 7 44.26 -11.08 13.28
N LEU A 8 43.51 -9.97 13.22
CA LEU A 8 42.14 -9.98 12.73
C LEU A 8 42.18 -9.53 11.27
N PRO A 9 41.78 -10.36 10.30
CA PRO A 9 41.53 -9.86 8.95
C PRO A 9 40.25 -9.02 8.98
N LEU A 10 40.33 -7.79 8.44
CA LEU A 10 39.16 -6.96 8.19
C LEU A 10 38.22 -7.71 7.25
N THR A 11 37.07 -8.13 7.77
CA THR A 11 35.97 -8.63 6.95
C THR A 11 35.47 -7.48 6.10
N VAL A 12 35.79 -7.54 4.80
CA VAL A 12 35.24 -6.68 3.76
C VAL A 12 33.71 -6.85 3.81
N PRO A 13 32.91 -5.77 3.93
CA PRO A 13 31.47 -5.92 3.73
C PRO A 13 31.27 -6.26 2.26
N THR A 14 30.95 -7.52 2.00
CA THR A 14 30.39 -7.97 0.73
C THR A 14 29.23 -7.04 0.40
N GLU A 15 29.42 -6.17 -0.59
CA GLU A 15 28.34 -5.50 -1.27
C GLU A 15 27.43 -6.59 -1.81
N ALA A 16 26.36 -6.88 -1.07
CA ALA A 16 25.18 -7.50 -1.63
C ALA A 16 24.62 -6.48 -2.63
N SER A 17 25.18 -6.51 -3.84
CA SER A 17 24.54 -5.98 -5.03
C SER A 17 23.22 -6.74 -5.13
N SER A 18 22.20 -6.18 -4.50
CA SER A 18 20.82 -6.54 -4.72
C SER A 18 20.63 -6.31 -6.20
N ALA A 19 20.70 -7.41 -6.97
CA ALA A 19 20.36 -7.40 -8.36
C ALA A 19 18.95 -6.82 -8.42
N PHE A 20 18.86 -5.55 -8.83
CA PHE A 20 17.60 -4.95 -9.23
C PHE A 20 17.15 -5.77 -10.42
N SER A 21 16.39 -6.83 -10.15
CA SER A 21 15.53 -7.48 -11.12
C SER A 21 14.86 -6.36 -11.89
N SER A 22 15.11 -6.28 -13.19
CA SER A 22 14.54 -5.24 -14.06
C SER A 22 13.08 -5.03 -13.65
N PRO A 23 12.72 -3.85 -13.12
CA PRO A 23 11.35 -3.64 -12.69
C PRO A 23 10.49 -3.86 -13.92
N ALA A 24 9.48 -4.73 -13.79
CA ALA A 24 8.41 -4.79 -14.77
C ALA A 24 7.99 -3.34 -15.10
N PRO A 25 7.63 -3.04 -16.37
CA PRO A 25 7.23 -1.69 -16.76
C PRO A 25 6.30 -1.11 -15.70
N ILE A 26 6.57 0.12 -15.26
CA ILE A 26 5.80 0.75 -14.19
C ILE A 26 4.29 0.69 -14.49
N GLU A 27 3.93 0.77 -15.77
CA GLU A 27 2.58 0.56 -16.29
C GLU A 27 1.98 -0.80 -15.90
N ASP A 28 2.69 -1.91 -16.12
CA ASP A 28 2.21 -3.25 -15.78
C ASP A 28 2.05 -3.43 -14.27
N LYS A 29 2.97 -2.86 -13.49
CA LYS A 29 2.88 -2.85 -12.03
C LYS A 29 1.65 -2.06 -11.56
N VAL A 30 1.39 -0.90 -12.15
CA VAL A 30 0.22 -0.07 -11.84
C VAL A 30 -1.07 -0.79 -12.23
N LYS A 31 -1.15 -1.38 -13.43
CA LYS A 31 -2.31 -2.16 -13.88
C LYS A 31 -2.65 -3.29 -12.93
N LYS A 32 -1.63 -4.08 -12.53
CA LYS A 32 -1.79 -5.19 -11.58
C LYS A 32 -2.33 -4.69 -10.23
N LEU A 33 -1.64 -3.73 -9.62
CA LEU A 33 -2.01 -3.23 -8.30
C LEU A 33 -3.41 -2.56 -8.31
N PHE A 34 -3.74 -1.85 -9.38
CA PHE A 34 -5.07 -1.25 -9.54
C PHE A 34 -6.18 -2.30 -9.68
N ALA A 35 -5.95 -3.36 -10.46
CA ALA A 35 -6.91 -4.46 -10.61
C ALA A 35 -7.14 -5.19 -9.28
N GLU A 36 -6.07 -5.55 -8.57
CA GLU A 36 -6.13 -6.18 -7.24
C GLU A 36 -6.87 -5.29 -6.23
N TYR A 37 -6.55 -4.00 -6.23
CA TYR A 37 -7.19 -3.04 -5.34
C TYR A 37 -8.68 -2.87 -5.65
N THR A 38 -9.06 -2.76 -6.92
CA THR A 38 -10.46 -2.61 -7.35
C THR A 38 -11.30 -3.81 -6.92
N ALA A 39 -10.78 -5.02 -7.08
CA ALA A 39 -11.44 -6.24 -6.62
C ALA A 39 -11.64 -6.23 -5.09
N THR A 40 -10.58 -5.88 -4.36
CA THR A 40 -10.59 -5.81 -2.88
C THR A 40 -11.62 -4.81 -2.38
N ILE A 41 -11.68 -3.61 -2.96
CA ILE A 41 -12.62 -2.55 -2.55
C ILE A 41 -14.06 -2.89 -2.92
N SER A 42 -14.29 -3.49 -4.08
CA SER A 42 -15.62 -3.94 -4.47
C SER A 42 -16.15 -5.00 -3.48
N GLN A 43 -15.29 -5.94 -3.09
CA GLN A 43 -15.61 -6.95 -2.10
C GLN A 43 -15.83 -6.35 -0.71
N GLU A 44 -14.99 -5.39 -0.30
CA GLU A 44 -15.13 -4.69 1.00
C GLU A 44 -16.44 -3.92 1.06
N LYS A 45 -16.81 -3.18 0.01
CA LYS A 45 -18.09 -2.49 -0.09
C LYS A 45 -19.26 -3.45 0.06
N LYS A 46 -19.22 -4.58 -0.66
CA LYS A 46 -20.25 -5.62 -0.56
C LYS A 46 -20.33 -6.16 0.87
N ALA A 47 -19.20 -6.49 1.48
CA ALA A 47 -19.13 -7.01 2.84
C ALA A 47 -19.65 -5.99 3.88
N LEU A 48 -19.40 -4.70 3.70
CA LEU A 48 -19.98 -3.64 4.54
C LEU A 48 -21.52 -3.58 4.41
N THR A 49 -22.03 -3.64 3.18
CA THR A 49 -23.48 -3.68 2.92
C THR A 49 -24.14 -4.95 3.47
N GLU A 50 -23.46 -6.09 3.44
CA GLU A 50 -23.97 -7.31 4.07
C GLU A 50 -23.89 -7.24 5.59
N SER A 51 -22.82 -6.67 6.15
CA SER A 51 -22.63 -6.56 7.60
C SER A 51 -23.73 -5.71 8.24
N VAL A 52 -24.12 -4.58 7.63
CA VAL A 52 -25.16 -3.70 8.21
C VAL A 52 -26.52 -4.39 8.38
N ASN A 53 -26.83 -5.38 7.53
CA ASN A 53 -28.07 -6.15 7.62
C ASN A 53 -28.05 -7.20 8.73
N ASN A 54 -26.88 -7.53 9.27
CA ASN A 54 -26.69 -8.60 10.25
C ASN A 54 -26.21 -8.10 11.62
N ILE A 55 -25.95 -6.79 11.77
CA ILE A 55 -25.55 -6.19 13.05
C ILE A 55 -26.76 -6.01 13.95
N ASP A 56 -26.63 -6.36 15.22
CA ASP A 56 -27.65 -6.05 16.22
C ASP A 56 -27.66 -4.53 16.49
N PRO A 57 -28.75 -3.80 16.16
CA PRO A 57 -28.83 -2.36 16.39
C PRO A 57 -28.83 -1.98 17.89
N SER A 58 -29.02 -2.96 18.78
CA SER A 58 -28.98 -2.76 20.23
C SER A 58 -27.58 -2.99 20.81
N ASN A 59 -26.62 -3.46 20.02
CA ASN A 59 -25.25 -3.71 20.45
C ASN A 59 -24.31 -2.54 20.07
N PRO A 60 -24.00 -1.61 20.99
CA PRO A 60 -23.18 -0.45 20.68
C PRO A 60 -21.73 -0.80 20.32
N ALA A 61 -21.20 -1.94 20.78
CA ALA A 61 -19.86 -2.36 20.44
C ALA A 61 -19.76 -2.77 18.96
N GLU A 62 -20.74 -3.52 18.46
CA GLU A 62 -20.81 -3.90 17.04
C GLU A 62 -21.01 -2.69 16.13
N LEU A 63 -21.87 -1.75 16.54
CA LEU A 63 -22.10 -0.51 15.81
C LEU A 63 -20.82 0.34 15.70
N LEU A 64 -20.05 0.48 16.78
CA LEU A 64 -18.79 1.24 16.77
C LEU A 64 -17.72 0.57 15.91
N GLN A 65 -17.64 -0.76 15.91
CA GLN A 65 -16.72 -1.50 15.03
C GLN A 65 -17.10 -1.32 13.56
N PHE A 66 -18.39 -1.45 13.25
CA PHE A 66 -18.90 -1.22 11.91
C PHE A 66 -18.63 0.20 11.42
N GLN A 67 -18.91 1.21 12.28
CA GLN A 67 -18.63 2.60 11.97
C GLN A 67 -17.13 2.84 11.69
N ASN A 68 -16.23 2.27 12.49
CA ASN A 68 -14.79 2.36 12.26
C ASN A 68 -14.40 1.78 10.90
N ARG A 69 -14.95 0.61 10.56
CA ARG A 69 -14.68 -0.05 9.27
C ARG A 69 -15.18 0.77 8.08
N VAL A 70 -16.40 1.32 8.16
CA VAL A 70 -16.94 2.25 7.14
C VAL A 70 -16.09 3.51 7.02
N GLY A 71 -15.66 4.08 8.15
CA GLY A 71 -14.78 5.25 8.18
C GLY A 71 -13.45 5.00 7.49
N ASN A 72 -12.80 3.87 7.79
CA ASN A 72 -11.54 3.46 7.15
C ASN A 72 -11.69 3.23 5.65
N TYR A 73 -12.80 2.60 5.22
CA TYR A 73 -13.12 2.45 3.79
C TYR A 73 -13.24 3.82 3.09
N SER A 74 -14.00 4.75 3.68
CA SER A 74 -14.21 6.09 3.11
C SER A 74 -12.89 6.87 3.03
N LEU A 75 -12.10 6.86 4.09
CA LEU A 75 -10.80 7.53 4.14
C LEU A 75 -9.86 7.02 3.04
N THR A 76 -9.77 5.69 2.90
CA THR A 76 -8.90 5.06 1.90
C THR A 76 -9.30 5.46 0.47
N MET A 77 -10.60 5.44 0.15
CA MET A 77 -11.06 5.86 -1.18
C MET A 77 -10.82 7.34 -1.46
N ASN A 78 -10.98 8.20 -0.46
CA ASN A 78 -10.69 9.63 -0.61
C ASN A 78 -9.20 9.86 -0.90
N MET A 79 -8.30 9.15 -0.21
CA MET A 79 -6.86 9.26 -0.46
C MET A 79 -6.50 8.82 -1.88
N ILE A 80 -7.04 7.69 -2.35
CA ILE A 80 -6.72 7.18 -3.69
C ILE A 80 -7.29 8.06 -4.78
N SER A 81 -8.52 8.55 -4.62
CA SER A 81 -9.11 9.52 -5.55
C SER A 81 -8.24 10.78 -5.63
N THR A 82 -7.81 11.30 -4.47
CA THR A 82 -6.93 12.48 -4.39
C THR A 82 -5.57 12.23 -5.05
N LEU A 83 -4.93 11.10 -4.76
CA LEU A 83 -3.63 10.75 -5.33
C LEU A 83 -3.73 10.58 -6.85
N THR A 84 -4.73 9.84 -7.32
CA THR A 84 -5.01 9.64 -8.75
C THR A 84 -5.20 10.98 -9.46
N HIS A 85 -6.05 11.84 -8.91
CA HIS A 85 -6.31 13.15 -9.48
C HIS A 85 -5.05 14.03 -9.53
N LYS A 86 -4.23 14.02 -8.47
CA LYS A 86 -2.96 14.76 -8.43
C LYS A 86 -1.93 14.21 -9.40
N SER A 87 -1.82 12.89 -9.55
CA SER A 87 -0.92 12.24 -10.51
C SER A 87 -1.27 12.61 -11.94
N VAL A 88 -2.55 12.52 -12.32
CA VAL A 88 -3.02 12.95 -13.66
C VAL A 88 -2.75 14.44 -13.88
N SER A 89 -3.07 15.29 -12.89
CA SER A 89 -2.83 16.73 -12.98
C SER A 89 -1.35 17.08 -13.17
N ALA A 90 -0.45 16.35 -12.51
CA ALA A 90 1.00 16.52 -12.67
C ALA A 90 1.45 16.15 -14.10
N ILE A 91 0.94 15.04 -14.65
CA ILE A 91 1.22 14.63 -16.03
C ILE A 91 0.73 15.69 -17.01
N ASP A 92 -0.51 16.16 -16.86
CA ASP A 92 -1.10 17.20 -17.72
C ASP A 92 -0.29 18.51 -17.67
N THR A 93 0.22 18.86 -16.49
CA THR A 93 1.06 20.06 -16.32
C THR A 93 2.35 19.94 -17.12
N VAL A 94 3.02 18.78 -17.07
CA VAL A 94 4.26 18.53 -17.83
C VAL A 94 4.01 18.48 -19.34
N LEU A 95 2.88 17.91 -19.77
CA LEU A 95 2.53 17.85 -21.19
C LEU A 95 2.21 19.22 -21.78
N LYS A 96 1.55 20.10 -21.02
CA LYS A 96 1.22 21.47 -21.46
C LYS A 96 2.41 22.44 -21.43
N ALA A 97 3.47 22.10 -20.70
CA ALA A 97 4.67 22.93 -20.60
C ALA A 97 5.67 22.71 -21.76
N GLN A 98 5.38 21.75 -22.65
CA GLN A 98 6.13 21.49 -23.89
C GLN A 98 5.45 22.18 -25.07
#